data_AF-A0A7C7LCG2-F1
#
_entry.id   AF-A0A7C7LCG2-F1
#
_cell.length_a   1.000
_cell.length_b   1.000
_cell.length_c   1.000
_cell.angle_alpha   90.00
_cell.angle_beta   90.00
_cell.angle_gamma   90.00
#
_symmetry.space_group_name_H-M   'P 1'
#
loop_
_entity.id
_entity.type
_entity.pdbx_description
1 polymer ?
#
loop_
_entity_poly.entity_id
_entity_poly.type
_entity_poly.pdbx_seq_one_letter_code
_entity_poly.pdbx_strand_id
1 'polypeptide(L)' 'MQTGKPGRPTKRVKRIAADKGYDSQVLRESLRRKGIQAQIAQRRNAKVKSGRPVEKSTPLGFK' A
#
# COMPACT_ATOMS: atom_id res chain seq x y z
N MET A 1 -13.46 -39.59 -9.60
CA MET A 1 -12.04 -39.21 -9.44
C MET A 1 -11.97 -37.93 -8.61
N GLN A 2 -11.73 -38.02 -7.31
CA GLN A 2 -11.40 -36.83 -6.50
C GLN A 2 -9.90 -36.58 -6.67
N THR A 3 -9.53 -35.46 -7.28
CA THR A 3 -8.14 -35.00 -7.28
C THR A 3 -7.82 -34.61 -5.84
N GLY A 4 -6.96 -35.38 -5.15
CA GLY A 4 -6.56 -35.17 -3.75
C GLY A 4 -5.77 -33.88 -3.48
N LYS A 5 -5.85 -32.89 -4.38
CA LYS A 5 -5.22 -31.59 -4.25
C LYS A 5 -6.27 -30.61 -3.73
N PRO A 6 -5.98 -29.83 -2.67
CA PRO A 6 -6.88 -28.74 -2.30
C PRO A 6 -7.12 -27.86 -3.53
N GLY A 7 -8.37 -27.55 -3.81
CA GLY A 7 -8.74 -26.63 -4.88
C GLY A 7 -8.15 -25.23 -4.66
N ARG A 8 -8.54 -24.25 -5.49
CA ARG A 8 -8.11 -22.86 -5.29
C ARG A 8 -8.32 -22.46 -3.83
N PRO A 9 -7.30 -21.91 -3.13
CA PRO A 9 -7.46 -21.45 -1.77
C PRO A 9 -8.67 -20.52 -1.66
N THR A 10 -9.73 -20.99 -1.00
CA THR A 10 -10.96 -20.22 -0.77
C THR A 10 -10.74 -19.09 0.24
N LYS A 11 -9.63 -19.17 1.00
CA LYS A 11 -9.26 -18.24 2.07
C LYS A 11 -8.70 -16.95 1.47
N ARG A 12 -9.28 -15.81 1.88
CA ARG A 12 -8.73 -14.48 1.58
C ARG A 12 -7.26 -14.42 2.04
N VAL A 13 -6.37 -14.07 1.11
CA VAL A 13 -4.94 -13.90 1.40
C VAL A 13 -4.75 -12.74 2.37
N LYS A 14 -3.91 -12.92 3.40
CA LYS A 14 -3.64 -11.88 4.40
C LYS A 14 -2.67 -10.82 3.88
N ARG A 15 -1.70 -11.23 3.05
CA ARG A 15 -0.63 -10.39 2.52
C ARG A 15 -0.43 -10.69 1.03
N ILE A 16 -0.07 -9.66 0.27
CA ILE A 16 0.34 -9.76 -1.13
C ILE A 16 1.70 -9.08 -1.27
N ALA A 17 2.68 -9.78 -1.80
CA ALA A 17 3.95 -9.20 -2.24
C ALA A 17 3.87 -8.96 -3.76
N ALA A 18 4.32 -7.80 -4.21
CA ALA A 18 4.39 -7.50 -5.64
C ALA A 18 5.52 -6.53 -5.94
N ASP A 19 5.93 -6.51 -7.21
CA ASP A 19 7.02 -5.66 -7.68
C ASP A 19 6.66 -4.18 -7.67
N LYS A 20 7.69 -3.34 -7.78
CA LYS A 20 7.58 -1.87 -7.86
C LYS A 20 6.65 -1.38 -8.98
N GLY A 21 6.49 -2.18 -10.04
CA GLY A 21 5.54 -1.93 -11.13
C GLY A 21 4.08 -1.89 -10.68
N TYR A 22 3.75 -2.47 -9.53
CA TYR A 22 2.40 -2.47 -8.98
C TYR A 22 2.15 -1.38 -7.93
N ASP A 23 3.10 -0.47 -7.71
CA ASP A 23 2.88 0.65 -6.80
C ASP A 23 1.86 1.64 -7.37
N SER A 24 0.62 1.51 -6.91
CA SER A 24 -0.50 2.40 -7.22
C SER A 24 -1.32 2.62 -5.96
N GLN A 25 -1.70 3.87 -5.71
CA GLN A 25 -2.55 4.21 -4.57
C GLN A 25 -3.92 3.51 -4.66
N VAL A 26 -4.52 3.49 -5.85
CA VAL A 26 -5.81 2.83 -6.11
C VAL A 26 -5.72 1.34 -5.81
N LEU A 27 -4.61 0.69 -6.21
CA LEU A 27 -4.39 -0.74 -5.93
C LEU A 27 -4.26 -0.99 -4.42
N ARG A 28 -3.43 -0.19 -3.73
CA ARG A 28 -3.24 -0.30 -2.28
C ARG A 28 -4.55 -0.09 -1.52
N GLU A 29 -5.38 0.85 -1.94
CA GLU A 29 -6.69 1.12 -1.34
C GLU A 29 -7.67 -0.04 -1.55
N SER A 30 -7.73 -0.60 -2.76
CA SER A 30 -8.53 -1.79 -3.06
C SER A 30 -8.12 -2.99 -2.21
N LEU A 31 -6.81 -3.24 -2.07
CA LEU A 31 -6.29 -4.31 -1.20
C LEU A 31 -6.65 -4.07 0.27
N ARG A 32 -6.50 -2.84 0.77
CA ARG A 32 -6.86 -2.47 2.14
C ARG A 32 -8.35 -2.65 2.43
N ARG A 33 -9.25 -2.25 1.50
CA ARG A 33 -10.70 -2.50 1.62
C ARG A 33 -11.04 -3.98 1.70
N LYS A 34 -10.24 -4.84 1.04
CA LYS A 34 -10.38 -6.30 1.10
C LYS A 34 -9.74 -6.92 2.35
N GLY A 35 -9.06 -6.14 3.19
CA GLY A 35 -8.32 -6.62 4.35
C GLY A 35 -6.99 -7.30 4.01
N ILE A 36 -6.43 -7.00 2.83
CA ILE A 36 -5.19 -7.58 2.32
C ILE A 36 -4.06 -6.56 2.49
N GLN A 37 -3.01 -6.94 3.21
CA GLN A 37 -1.83 -6.09 3.40
C GLN A 37 -0.91 -6.16 2.18
N ALA A 38 -0.58 -5.01 1.60
CA ALA A 38 0.28 -4.90 0.42
C ALA A 38 1.76 -4.69 0.80
N GLN A 39 2.63 -5.63 0.45
CA GLN A 39 4.09 -5.55 0.51
C GLN A 39 4.64 -5.22 -0.88
N ILE A 40 4.44 -3.97 -1.31
CA ILE A 40 4.84 -3.48 -2.62
C ILE A 40 5.87 -2.37 -2.42
N ALA A 41 7.01 -2.47 -3.09
CA ALA A 41 8.05 -1.45 -3.06
C ALA A 41 7.53 -0.13 -3.63
N GLN A 42 7.87 1.00 -3.00
CA GLN A 42 7.46 2.32 -3.49
C GLN A 42 8.25 2.71 -4.75
N ARG A 43 7.56 3.39 -5.68
CA ARG A 43 8.19 3.99 -6.86
C ARG A 43 9.02 5.22 -6.45
N ARG A 44 10.16 5.42 -7.14
CA ARG A 44 11.07 6.56 -6.88
C ARG A 44 10.38 7.91 -7.12
N ASN A 45 9.49 7.97 -8.10
CA ASN A 45 8.76 9.17 -8.49
C ASN A 45 7.32 9.19 -7.93
N ALA A 46 7.07 8.44 -6.84
CA ALA A 46 5.76 8.47 -6.20
C ALA A 46 5.48 9.87 -5.64
N LYS A 47 4.25 10.36 -5.82
CA LYS A 47 3.82 11.60 -5.17
C LYS A 47 3.90 11.42 -3.65
N VAL A 48 4.61 12.33 -2.99
CA VAL A 48 4.63 12.41 -1.53
C VAL A 48 3.21 12.75 -1.06
N LYS A 49 2.69 12.00 -0.09
CA LYS A 49 1.40 12.31 0.51
C LYS A 49 1.54 13.61 1.29
N SER A 50 0.64 14.57 1.07
CA SER A 50 0.56 15.73 1.95
C SER A 50 0.36 15.25 3.37
N GLY A 51 1.29 15.60 4.25
CA GLY A 51 1.16 15.37 5.68
C GLY A 51 0.03 16.21 6.28
N ARG A 52 -0.04 16.25 7.61
CA ARG A 52 -0.91 17.22 8.28
C ARG A 52 -0.49 18.63 7.88
N PRO A 53 -1.42 19.52 7.47
CA PRO A 53 -1.07 20.91 7.21
C PRO A 53 -0.50 21.52 8.50
N VAL A 54 0.72 22.04 8.42
CA VAL A 54 1.38 22.79 9.49
C VAL A 54 1.23 24.28 9.20
N GLU A 55 0.80 25.04 10.19
CA GLU A 55 0.70 26.50 10.12
C GLU A 55 2.12 27.08 10.08
N LYS A 56 2.42 27.94 9.09
CA LYS A 56 3.76 28.53 8.86
C LYS A 56 3.99 29.76 9.75
N SER A 57 3.63 29.72 11.04
CA SER A 57 3.52 30.92 11.89
C SER A 57 4.76 31.28 12.73
N THR A 58 5.97 30.89 12.32
CA THR A 58 7.19 31.39 13.00
C THR A 58 8.16 32.04 12.01
N PRO A 59 8.50 33.33 12.18
CA PRO A 59 9.71 33.86 11.57
C PRO A 59 10.89 33.19 12.30
N LEU A 60 11.78 32.54 11.56
CA LEU A 60 13.07 32.08 12.08
C LEU A 60 13.94 33.31 12.37
N GLY A 61 13.63 34.01 13.45
CA GLY A 61 14.48 35.02 14.05
C GLY A 61 15.45 34.32 14.99
N PHE A 62 16.64 34.01 14.50
CA PHE A 62 17.83 33.88 15.35
C PHE A 62 18.88 34.88 14.84
N LYS A 63 19.44 35.58 15.83
CA LYS A 63 20.18 36.85 15.81
C LYS A 63 21.41 36.85 14.91
#